data_AF-A0A7C7WQ18-F1
#
_entry.id   AF-A0A7C7WQ18-F1
#
_cell.length_a   1.000
_cell.length_b   1.000
_cell.length_c   1.000
_cell.angle_alpha   90.00
_cell.angle_beta   90.00
_cell.angle_gamma   90.00
#
_symmetry.space_group_name_H-M   'P 1'
#
loop_
_entity.id
_entity.type
_entity.pdbx_description
1 polymer ?
#
loop_
_entity_poly.entity_id
_entity_poly.type
_entity_poly.pdbx_seq_one_letter_code
_entity_poly.pdbx_strand_id
1 'polypeptide(L)'
;MSVLPIRLRSAKSFKVLLLSAVCACSLSACAAALTSMDSGNDNVATLAQDSYGAADMLIQQSRSFIDRDTKLEITPLTDLDNPGEVTNFGHMISSQIASRFVQLGYNVVLSPMEPGFENAAVPMQTAQPGSGVADKTIIAGRYARAKNDVLINLRLIENGTGRVLASYDYAVDYTRDVKELSQTHAEKTDKSIF
;
A
#
# COMPACT_ATOMS: atom_id res chain seq x y z
N MET A 1 -18.14 -42.51 71.48
CA MET A 1 -17.15 -41.98 70.51
C MET A 1 -17.88 -41.79 69.19
N SER A 2 -17.90 -40.56 68.69
CA SER A 2 -19.03 -39.95 67.99
C SER A 2 -18.78 -39.78 66.48
N VAL A 3 -19.75 -40.23 65.68
CA VAL A 3 -20.27 -39.75 64.38
C VAL A 3 -19.38 -39.12 63.27
N LEU A 4 -19.51 -39.77 62.10
CA LEU A 4 -19.80 -39.26 60.73
C LEU A 4 -18.69 -38.77 59.76
N PRO A 5 -18.95 -38.90 58.43
CA PRO A 5 -17.96 -39.00 57.35
C PRO A 5 -17.73 -37.69 56.59
N ILE A 6 -16.61 -37.62 55.87
CA ILE A 6 -16.34 -36.55 54.90
C ILE A 6 -16.65 -37.07 53.48
N ARG A 7 -17.61 -36.38 52.86
CA ARG A 7 -18.16 -36.62 51.52
C ARG A 7 -17.11 -36.49 50.40
N LEU A 8 -17.19 -37.37 49.41
CA LEU A 8 -16.65 -37.16 48.06
C LEU A 8 -17.22 -35.85 47.47
N ARG A 9 -16.34 -34.89 47.14
CA ARG A 9 -16.67 -33.74 46.29
C ARG A 9 -16.34 -34.06 44.82
N SER A 10 -17.39 -34.47 44.11
CA SER A 10 -17.77 -34.12 42.73
C SER A 10 -16.66 -33.80 41.70
N ALA A 11 -16.56 -34.65 40.67
CA ALA A 11 -15.76 -34.48 39.45
C ALA A 11 -16.08 -33.22 38.61
N LYS A 12 -17.10 -32.43 39.00
CA LYS A 12 -17.47 -31.18 38.32
C LYS A 12 -16.46 -30.05 38.60
N SER A 13 -15.79 -30.06 39.75
CA SER A 13 -14.81 -29.03 40.11
C SER A 13 -13.49 -29.14 39.33
N PHE A 14 -13.14 -30.33 38.84
CA PHE A 14 -11.92 -30.54 38.05
C PHE A 14 -12.05 -30.02 36.61
N LYS A 15 -13.26 -30.12 36.02
CA LYS A 15 -13.54 -29.55 34.69
C LYS A 15 -13.54 -28.02 34.68
N VAL A 16 -14.00 -27.38 35.76
CA VAL A 16 -13.98 -25.91 35.89
C VAL A 16 -12.56 -25.38 36.02
N LEU A 17 -11.67 -26.11 36.70
CA LEU A 17 -10.26 -25.72 36.84
C LEU A 17 -9.47 -25.87 35.53
N LEU A 18 -9.77 -26.89 34.72
CA LEU A 18 -9.17 -27.08 33.40
C LEU A 18 -9.66 -26.08 32.34
N LEU A 19 -10.88 -25.55 32.49
CA LEU A 19 -11.44 -24.57 31.56
C LEU A 19 -10.89 -23.15 31.74
N SER A 20 -10.39 -22.80 32.94
CA SER A 20 -9.81 -21.46 33.17
C SER A 20 -8.35 -21.35 32.71
N ALA A 21 -7.61 -22.46 32.65
CA ALA A 21 -6.20 -22.47 32.23
C ALA A 21 -6.03 -22.21 30.73
N VAL A 22 -6.98 -22.65 29.90
CA VAL A 22 -6.93 -22.44 28.43
C VAL A 22 -7.25 -20.99 28.05
N CYS A 23 -8.01 -20.26 28.87
CA CYS A 23 -8.37 -18.87 28.60
C CYS A 23 -7.22 -17.88 28.88
N ALA A 24 -6.26 -18.24 29.74
CA ALA A 24 -5.14 -17.37 30.10
C ALA A 24 -4.01 -17.34 29.06
N CYS A 25 -3.90 -18.36 28.19
CA CYS A 25 -2.88 -18.40 27.14
C CYS A 25 -3.25 -17.60 25.89
N SER A 26 -4.52 -17.23 25.73
CA SER A 26 -5.01 -16.50 24.55
C SER A 26 -4.74 -14.99 24.60
N LEU A 27 -4.45 -14.42 25.77
CA LEU A 27 -4.24 -12.97 25.92
C LEU A 27 -2.77 -12.53 25.79
N SER A 28 -1.80 -13.45 25.87
CA SER A 28 -0.37 -13.09 25.73
C SER A 28 0.08 -12.93 24.28
N ALA A 29 -0.74 -13.31 23.30
CA ALA A 29 -0.39 -13.22 21.88
C ALA A 29 -0.58 -11.80 21.28
N CYS A 30 -1.36 -10.92 21.93
CA CYS A 30 -1.53 -9.54 21.46
C CYS A 30 -0.45 -8.58 21.97
N ALA A 31 0.38 -8.96 22.95
CA ALA A 31 1.44 -8.10 23.47
C ALA A 31 2.73 -8.15 22.65
N ALA A 32 2.93 -9.19 21.83
CA ALA A 32 4.08 -9.30 20.93
C ALA A 32 3.98 -8.39 19.69
N ALA A 33 2.81 -7.79 19.44
CA ALA A 33 2.59 -6.85 18.33
C ALA A 33 3.06 -5.42 18.65
N LEU A 34 3.59 -5.16 19.85
CA LEU A 34 4.07 -3.83 20.26
C LEU A 34 5.60 -3.70 20.32
N THR A 35 6.35 -4.76 19.99
CA THR A 35 7.81 -4.68 19.81
C THR A 35 8.16 -4.78 18.34
N SER A 36 7.84 -3.74 17.57
CA SER A 36 8.51 -3.47 16.29
C SER A 36 9.76 -2.66 16.62
N MET A 37 10.86 -3.38 16.85
CA MET A 37 12.18 -2.82 17.02
C MET A 37 12.67 -2.29 15.66
N ASP A 38 13.07 -1.02 15.69
CA ASP A 38 13.94 -0.32 14.74
C ASP A 38 14.89 -1.27 13.98
N SER A 39 14.75 -1.34 12.66
CA SER A 39 15.68 -2.03 11.76
C SER A 39 15.94 -1.14 10.55
N GLY A 40 16.97 -0.30 10.67
CA GLY A 40 17.43 0.66 9.66
C GLY A 40 17.99 0.08 8.35
N ASN A 41 17.49 -1.07 7.90
CA ASN A 41 17.84 -1.71 6.63
C ASN A 41 16.63 -2.29 5.87
N ASP A 42 15.39 -2.13 6.39
CA ASP A 42 14.18 -2.77 5.84
C ASP A 42 13.35 -1.86 4.92
N ASN A 43 13.73 -0.58 4.82
CA ASN A 43 12.87 0.50 4.29
C ASN A 43 12.44 0.34 2.82
N VAL A 44 13.30 -0.22 1.95
CA VAL A 44 12.97 -0.39 0.53
C VAL A 44 12.02 -1.56 0.29
N ALA A 45 12.15 -2.64 1.07
CA ALA A 45 11.22 -3.77 1.04
C ALA A 45 9.85 -3.34 1.57
N THR A 46 9.83 -2.51 2.63
CA THR A 46 8.61 -1.93 3.18
C THR A 46 7.87 -1.08 2.15
N LEU A 47 8.57 -0.25 1.36
CA LEU A 47 7.92 0.62 0.36
C LEU A 47 7.14 -0.16 -0.71
N ALA A 48 7.74 -1.26 -1.19
CA ALA A 48 7.09 -2.15 -2.16
C ALA A 48 5.90 -2.88 -1.52
N GLN A 49 6.04 -3.33 -0.27
CA GLN A 49 4.96 -3.97 0.47
C GLN A 49 3.78 -3.02 0.69
N ASP A 50 4.03 -1.77 1.07
CA ASP A 50 2.98 -0.75 1.23
C ASP A 50 2.28 -0.45 -0.09
N SER A 51 3.05 -0.31 -1.18
CA SER A 51 2.51 -0.12 -2.54
C SER A 51 1.66 -1.31 -3.00
N TYR A 52 2.06 -2.54 -2.67
CA TYR A 52 1.30 -3.75 -3.00
C TYR A 52 0.04 -3.85 -2.14
N GLY A 53 0.13 -3.52 -0.85
CA GLY A 53 -1.02 -3.44 0.05
C GLY A 53 -2.04 -2.41 -0.45
N ALA A 54 -1.58 -1.26 -0.91
CA ALA A 54 -2.44 -0.24 -1.51
C ALA A 54 -3.19 -0.75 -2.75
N ALA A 55 -2.49 -1.45 -3.65
CA ALA A 55 -3.13 -2.07 -4.82
C ALA A 55 -4.18 -3.12 -4.39
N ASP A 56 -3.86 -3.98 -3.44
CA ASP A 56 -4.77 -5.00 -2.91
C ASP A 56 -6.04 -4.36 -2.30
N MET A 57 -5.89 -3.24 -1.60
CA MET A 57 -6.99 -2.47 -1.02
C MET A 57 -7.88 -1.81 -2.08
N LEU A 58 -7.29 -1.22 -3.13
CA LEU A 58 -8.04 -0.66 -4.25
C LEU A 58 -8.86 -1.76 -4.94
N ILE A 59 -8.22 -2.89 -5.25
CA ILE A 59 -8.87 -4.06 -5.86
C ILE A 59 -10.03 -4.56 -5.00
N GLN A 60 -9.82 -4.67 -3.68
CA GLN A 60 -10.84 -5.17 -2.76
C GLN A 60 -12.10 -4.29 -2.78
N GLN A 61 -11.93 -2.97 -2.80
CA GLN A 61 -13.04 -2.02 -2.81
C GLN A 61 -13.76 -1.98 -4.17
N SER A 62 -13.06 -2.24 -5.26
CA SER A 62 -13.57 -2.07 -6.62
C SER A 62 -14.04 -3.35 -7.31
N ARG A 63 -14.11 -4.50 -6.62
CA ARG A 63 -14.42 -5.82 -7.22
C ARG A 63 -15.73 -5.87 -8.01
N SER A 64 -16.71 -5.05 -7.67
CA SER A 64 -18.00 -4.98 -8.38
C SER A 64 -17.97 -4.07 -9.62
N PHE A 65 -16.87 -3.34 -9.84
CA PHE A 65 -16.76 -2.32 -10.89
C PHE A 65 -15.64 -2.62 -11.90
N ILE A 66 -14.62 -3.39 -11.51
CA ILE A 66 -13.51 -3.76 -12.39
C ILE A 66 -13.30 -5.27 -12.41
N ASP A 67 -12.95 -5.79 -13.58
CA ASP A 67 -12.50 -7.17 -13.80
C ASP A 67 -11.09 -7.20 -14.39
N ARG A 68 -10.62 -8.37 -14.83
CA ARG A 68 -9.25 -8.56 -15.35
C ARG A 68 -9.03 -7.95 -16.72
N ASP A 69 -10.10 -7.84 -17.51
CA ASP A 69 -10.06 -7.33 -18.89
C ASP A 69 -10.19 -5.80 -18.93
N THR A 70 -10.77 -5.22 -17.87
CA THR A 70 -10.86 -3.77 -17.64
C THR A 70 -9.49 -3.11 -17.81
N LYS A 71 -9.40 -2.13 -18.71
CA LYS A 71 -8.14 -1.42 -18.96
C LYS A 71 -7.84 -0.43 -17.84
N LEU A 72 -6.82 -0.72 -17.05
CA LEU A 72 -6.34 0.13 -15.97
C LEU A 72 -5.20 1.00 -16.46
N GLU A 73 -5.40 2.31 -16.48
CA GLU A 73 -4.34 3.28 -16.74
C GLU A 73 -3.78 3.79 -15.41
N ILE A 74 -2.48 3.65 -15.18
CA ILE A 74 -1.83 4.08 -13.94
C ILE A 74 -0.92 5.26 -14.24
N THR A 75 -1.26 6.41 -13.66
CA THR A 75 -0.47 7.63 -13.81
C THR A 75 0.58 7.72 -12.70
N PRO A 76 1.78 8.26 -12.96
CA PRO A 76 2.73 8.59 -11.90
C PRO A 76 2.10 9.48 -10.81
N LEU A 77 2.45 9.23 -9.55
CA LEU A 77 1.98 10.09 -8.46
C LEU A 77 2.65 11.45 -8.56
N THR A 78 1.91 12.51 -8.23
CA THR A 78 2.40 13.89 -8.28
C THR A 78 2.63 14.45 -6.88
N ASP A 79 3.58 15.37 -6.76
CA ASP A 79 3.79 16.12 -5.53
C ASP A 79 2.57 17.02 -5.25
N LEU A 80 2.07 17.01 -4.01
CA LEU A 80 0.98 17.87 -3.56
C LEU A 80 1.38 19.34 -3.61
N ASP A 81 2.62 19.64 -3.25
CA ASP A 81 3.15 21.00 -3.12
C ASP A 81 3.69 21.54 -4.46
N ASN A 82 4.12 20.65 -5.36
CA ASN A 82 4.62 20.99 -6.70
C ASN A 82 3.74 20.33 -7.77
N PRO A 83 2.50 20.83 -7.98
CA PRO A 83 1.58 20.25 -8.94
C PRO A 83 2.13 20.34 -10.37
N GLY A 84 2.23 19.20 -11.04
CA GLY A 84 2.80 19.08 -12.40
C GLY A 84 4.19 18.44 -12.44
N GLU A 85 4.83 18.26 -11.29
CA GLU A 85 6.11 17.58 -11.20
C GLU A 85 5.96 16.11 -10.78
N VAL A 86 6.60 15.23 -11.55
CA VAL A 86 6.73 13.80 -11.23
C VAL A 86 8.17 13.55 -10.79
N THR A 87 8.35 13.11 -9.55
CA THR A 87 9.65 12.73 -9.00
C THR A 87 9.90 11.23 -9.18
N ASN A 88 11.14 10.78 -8.93
CA ASN A 88 11.47 9.36 -8.91
C ASN A 88 10.62 8.58 -7.90
N PHE A 89 10.25 9.22 -6.77
CA PHE A 89 9.35 8.65 -5.78
C PHE A 89 7.98 8.37 -6.37
N GLY A 90 7.36 9.39 -6.99
CA GLY A 90 6.03 9.24 -7.57
C GLY A 90 5.96 8.18 -8.66
N HIS A 91 7.02 8.07 -9.48
CA HIS A 91 7.17 7.04 -10.50
C HIS A 91 7.41 5.63 -9.91
N MET A 92 8.24 5.52 -8.86
CA MET A 92 8.53 4.24 -8.23
C MET A 92 7.26 3.64 -7.59
N ILE A 93 6.51 4.44 -6.83
CA ILE A 93 5.28 4.00 -6.18
C ILE A 93 4.22 3.57 -7.21
N SER A 94 3.98 4.37 -8.25
CA SER A 94 3.03 4.00 -9.31
C SER A 94 3.46 2.72 -10.02
N SER A 95 4.75 2.53 -10.27
CA SER A 95 5.29 1.33 -10.91
C SER A 95 5.14 0.08 -10.03
N GLN A 96 5.33 0.21 -8.71
CA GLN A 96 5.13 -0.89 -7.76
C GLN A 96 3.65 -1.27 -7.68
N ILE A 97 2.75 -0.29 -7.59
CA ILE A 97 1.31 -0.52 -7.66
C ILE A 97 0.95 -1.25 -8.95
N ALA A 98 1.42 -0.75 -10.10
CA ALA A 98 1.17 -1.38 -11.39
C ALA A 98 1.67 -2.82 -11.45
N SER A 99 2.87 -3.07 -10.94
CA SER A 99 3.45 -4.41 -10.84
C SER A 99 2.54 -5.35 -10.07
N ARG A 100 1.94 -4.89 -8.96
CA ARG A 100 1.01 -5.71 -8.18
C ARG A 100 -0.28 -6.03 -8.95
N PHE A 101 -0.86 -5.06 -9.64
CA PHE A 101 -2.03 -5.30 -10.50
C PHE A 101 -1.71 -6.33 -11.60
N VAL A 102 -0.55 -6.21 -12.26
CA VAL A 102 -0.09 -7.17 -13.28
C VAL A 102 0.15 -8.56 -12.69
N GLN A 103 0.83 -8.67 -11.55
CA GLN A 103 1.06 -9.94 -10.86
C GLN A 103 -0.25 -10.67 -10.55
N LEU A 104 -1.30 -9.91 -10.26
CA LEU A 104 -2.62 -10.48 -9.99
C LEU A 104 -3.36 -10.84 -11.28
N GLY A 105 -2.97 -10.32 -12.45
CA GLY A 105 -3.57 -10.62 -13.75
C GLY A 105 -4.49 -9.53 -14.31
N TYR A 106 -4.38 -8.27 -13.86
CA TYR A 106 -5.12 -7.14 -14.45
C TYR A 106 -4.45 -6.60 -15.72
N ASN A 107 -5.26 -6.10 -16.66
CA ASN A 107 -4.82 -5.37 -17.85
C ASN A 107 -4.39 -3.94 -17.48
N VAL A 108 -3.07 -3.71 -17.40
CA VAL A 108 -2.49 -2.44 -16.94
C VAL A 108 -1.71 -1.74 -18.07
N VAL A 109 -1.87 -0.43 -18.17
CA VAL A 109 -1.04 0.47 -18.97
C VAL A 109 -0.50 1.57 -18.06
N LEU A 110 0.82 1.77 -18.04
CA LEU A 110 1.41 2.94 -17.38
C LEU A 110 1.33 4.13 -18.34
N SER A 111 0.96 5.30 -17.81
CA SER A 111 1.07 6.54 -18.58
C SER A 111 2.57 6.89 -18.75
N PRO A 112 3.01 7.30 -19.95
CA PRO A 112 4.40 7.66 -20.20
C PRO A 112 4.82 8.89 -19.36
N MET A 113 6.10 8.96 -19.01
CA MET A 113 6.68 10.14 -18.37
C MET A 113 6.78 11.30 -19.36
N GLU A 114 6.66 12.54 -18.86
CA GLU A 114 7.04 13.74 -19.60
C GLU A 114 8.54 13.68 -20.00
N PRO A 115 8.93 14.24 -21.16
CA PRO A 115 10.30 14.16 -21.66
C PRO A 115 11.31 14.81 -20.70
N GLY A 116 12.30 14.03 -20.25
CA GLY A 116 13.33 14.47 -19.29
C GLY A 116 13.86 13.36 -18.36
N PHE A 117 13.21 12.19 -18.31
CA PHE A 117 13.61 11.02 -17.53
C PHE A 117 14.06 9.87 -18.46
N GLU A 118 15.15 10.07 -19.20
CA GLU A 118 15.58 9.15 -20.28
C GLU A 118 16.48 7.97 -19.83
N ASN A 119 16.53 7.63 -18.53
CA ASN A 119 17.52 6.67 -18.01
C ASN A 119 16.99 5.37 -17.40
N ALA A 120 15.80 4.91 -17.78
CA ALA A 120 15.40 3.54 -17.49
C ALA A 120 14.77 2.90 -18.73
N ALA A 121 15.55 2.03 -19.39
CA ALA A 121 15.04 1.06 -20.35
C ALA A 121 14.10 0.09 -19.62
N VAL A 122 12.88 0.52 -19.35
CA VAL A 122 11.75 -0.37 -19.11
C VAL A 122 11.07 -0.53 -20.46
N PRO A 123 10.89 -1.74 -20.99
CA PRO A 123 10.01 -1.95 -22.13
C PRO A 123 8.59 -1.69 -21.62
N MET A 124 8.18 -0.42 -21.60
CA MET A 124 6.78 -0.07 -21.52
C MET A 124 6.13 -0.62 -22.78
N GLN A 125 5.29 -1.64 -22.64
CA GLN A 125 4.26 -1.88 -23.65
C GLN A 125 3.36 -0.64 -23.64
N THR A 126 3.75 0.40 -24.37
CA THR A 126 2.89 1.53 -24.69
C THR A 126 1.78 0.96 -25.54
N ALA A 127 0.64 0.65 -24.92
CA ALA A 127 -0.51 0.14 -25.66
C ALA A 127 -0.89 1.18 -26.72
N GLN A 128 -0.85 0.77 -27.99
CA GLN A 128 -1.38 1.53 -29.12
C GLN A 128 -2.81 2.03 -28.78
N PRO A 129 -3.20 3.25 -29.20
CA PRO A 129 -4.50 3.81 -28.90
C PRO A 129 -5.60 3.00 -29.60
N GLY A 130 -6.10 1.96 -28.93
CA GLY A 130 -7.35 1.30 -29.27
C GLY A 130 -8.50 2.27 -29.04
N SER A 131 -9.23 2.56 -30.11
CA SER A 131 -10.41 3.41 -30.21
C SER A 131 -11.62 2.83 -29.46
N GLY A 132 -11.52 2.71 -28.14
CA GLY A 132 -12.60 2.32 -27.24
C GLY A 132 -12.57 3.24 -26.02
N VAL A 133 -13.38 4.29 -26.04
CA VAL A 133 -13.49 5.30 -24.98
C VAL A 133 -14.29 4.80 -23.77
N ALA A 134 -14.86 3.58 -23.84
CA ALA A 134 -15.87 3.14 -22.87
C ALA A 134 -15.35 2.45 -21.59
N ASP A 135 -14.21 1.74 -21.60
CA ASP A 135 -13.81 0.87 -20.47
C ASP A 135 -12.41 1.16 -19.94
N LYS A 136 -12.08 2.44 -19.71
CA LYS A 136 -10.83 2.83 -19.05
C LYS A 136 -11.11 3.21 -17.60
N THR A 137 -10.31 2.67 -16.68
CA THR A 137 -10.30 3.11 -15.29
C THR A 137 -8.90 3.65 -14.97
N ILE A 138 -8.84 4.80 -14.33
CA ILE A 138 -7.58 5.50 -14.05
C ILE A 138 -7.22 5.31 -12.58
N ILE A 139 -5.99 4.90 -12.30
CA ILE A 139 -5.39 4.98 -10.97
C ILE A 139 -4.48 6.20 -10.96
N ALA A 140 -4.84 7.16 -10.12
CA ALA A 140 -4.09 8.38 -9.94
C ALA A 140 -3.89 8.66 -8.45
N GLY A 141 -2.87 9.46 -8.13
CA GLY A 141 -2.57 9.79 -6.77
C GLY A 141 -1.65 10.98 -6.62
N ARG A 142 -1.57 11.46 -5.38
CA ARG A 142 -0.70 12.55 -4.96
C ARG A 142 0.00 12.15 -3.68
N TYR A 143 1.18 12.72 -3.45
CA TYR A 143 1.90 12.55 -2.20
C TYR A 143 2.33 13.90 -1.62
N ALA A 144 2.46 13.98 -0.30
CA ALA A 144 2.89 15.18 0.42
C ALA A 144 4.01 14.83 1.40
N ARG A 145 5.08 15.62 1.41
CA ARG A 145 6.18 15.45 2.35
C ARG A 145 5.85 16.14 3.68
N ALA A 146 5.58 15.37 4.72
CA ALA A 146 5.46 15.86 6.08
C ALA A 146 6.84 15.86 6.78
N LYS A 147 6.85 16.12 8.08
CA LYS A 147 8.10 16.22 8.85
C LYS A 147 8.85 14.88 8.94
N ASN A 148 8.11 13.81 9.23
CA ASN A 148 8.66 12.47 9.48
C ASN A 148 8.11 11.44 8.49
N ASP A 149 7.15 11.81 7.66
CA ASP A 149 6.37 10.88 6.83
C ASP A 149 6.12 11.48 5.45
N VAL A 150 5.86 10.62 4.47
CA VAL A 150 5.24 10.98 3.19
C VAL A 150 3.83 10.43 3.18
N LEU A 151 2.85 11.32 3.08
CA LEU A 151 1.44 10.96 3.01
C LEU A 151 1.04 10.74 1.56
N ILE A 152 0.37 9.63 1.26
CA ILE A 152 0.00 9.24 -0.09
C ILE A 152 -1.51 9.06 -0.16
N ASN A 153 -2.14 9.66 -1.17
CA ASN A 153 -3.55 9.43 -1.54
C ASN A 153 -3.60 8.77 -2.91
N LEU A 154 -4.35 7.67 -3.00
CA LEU A 154 -4.61 6.95 -4.26
C LEU A 154 -6.10 6.84 -4.50
N ARG A 155 -6.48 6.96 -5.78
CA ARG A 155 -7.87 6.81 -6.22
C ARG A 155 -7.93 6.00 -7.49
N LEU A 156 -8.90 5.09 -7.54
CA LEU A 156 -9.34 4.41 -8.74
C LEU A 156 -10.58 5.14 -9.27
N ILE A 157 -10.54 5.61 -10.51
CA ILE A 157 -11.51 6.56 -11.07
C ILE A 157 -12.04 6.01 -12.39
N GLU A 158 -13.36 5.93 -12.51
CA GLU A 158 -14.03 5.61 -13.78
C GLU A 158 -13.83 6.74 -14.78
N ASN A 159 -13.20 6.45 -15.92
CA ASN A 159 -12.96 7.46 -16.95
C ASN A 159 -14.30 7.91 -17.57
N GLY A 160 -14.41 9.19 -17.89
CA GLY A 160 -15.62 9.79 -18.46
C GLY A 160 -16.63 10.30 -17.43
N THR A 161 -16.95 9.52 -16.39
CA THR A 161 -17.86 9.97 -15.30
C THR A 161 -17.12 10.68 -14.17
N GLY A 162 -15.83 10.38 -13.96
CA GLY A 162 -15.05 10.87 -12.83
C GLY A 162 -15.44 10.24 -11.49
N ARG A 163 -16.26 9.18 -11.51
CA ARG A 163 -16.70 8.49 -10.29
C ARG A 163 -15.52 7.77 -9.65
N VAL A 164 -15.27 8.05 -8.38
CA VAL A 164 -14.27 7.32 -7.59
C VAL A 164 -14.84 5.96 -7.22
N LEU A 165 -14.18 4.90 -7.69
CA LEU A 165 -14.54 3.50 -7.47
C LEU A 165 -13.93 2.93 -6.19
N ALA A 166 -12.72 3.40 -5.86
CA ALA A 166 -11.98 3.02 -4.66
C ALA A 166 -10.99 4.13 -4.29
N SER A 167 -10.62 4.20 -3.01
CA SER A 167 -9.59 5.12 -2.51
C SER A 167 -8.78 4.44 -1.42
N TYR A 168 -7.50 4.79 -1.33
CA TYR A 168 -6.65 4.31 -0.26
C TYR A 168 -5.58 5.34 0.09
N ASP A 169 -5.44 5.58 1.40
CA ASP A 169 -4.50 6.55 1.97
C ASP A 169 -3.57 5.82 2.92
N TYR A 170 -2.28 6.12 2.83
CA TYR A 170 -1.28 5.55 3.72
C TYR A 170 -0.10 6.52 3.88
N ALA A 171 0.73 6.25 4.88
CA ALA A 171 1.93 6.99 5.18
C ALA A 171 3.14 6.07 5.06
N VAL A 172 4.26 6.65 4.63
CA VAL A 172 5.55 5.98 4.56
C VAL A 172 6.55 6.81 5.35
N ASP A 173 7.40 6.18 6.14
CA ASP A 173 8.45 6.86 6.89
C ASP A 173 9.38 7.66 5.95
N TYR A 174 9.69 8.90 6.34
CA TYR A 174 10.54 9.80 5.58
C TYR A 174 12.03 9.50 5.78
N THR A 175 12.43 8.33 5.30
CA THR A 175 13.81 7.83 5.36
C THR A 175 14.72 8.57 4.37
N ARG A 176 16.02 8.30 4.43
CA ARG A 176 17.00 8.88 3.49
C ARG A 176 16.66 8.57 2.04
N ASP A 177 16.29 7.33 1.74
CA ASP A 177 16.00 6.88 0.38
C ASP A 177 14.71 7.54 -0.13
N VAL A 178 13.68 7.60 0.71
CA VAL A 178 12.43 8.30 0.38
C VAL A 178 12.69 9.79 0.13
N LYS A 179 13.55 10.42 0.94
CA LYS A 179 13.98 11.80 0.74
C LYS A 179 14.73 11.99 -0.58
N GLU A 180 15.60 11.09 -0.97
CA GLU A 180 16.35 11.19 -2.23
C GLU A 180 15.45 11.00 -3.45
N LEU A 181 14.52 10.04 -3.38
CA LEU A 181 13.58 9.78 -4.46
C LEU A 181 12.55 10.90 -4.64
N SER A 182 12.15 11.57 -3.56
CA SER A 182 11.10 12.59 -3.57
C SER A 182 11.59 14.00 -3.89
N GLN A 183 12.89 14.17 -4.16
CA GLN A 183 13.47 15.44 -4.59
C GLN A 183 12.95 15.86 -5.96
N THR A 184 12.63 17.14 -6.06
CA THR A 184 12.27 17.80 -7.32
C THR A 184 13.50 18.01 -8.20
N HIS A 185 13.29 18.20 -9.50
CA HIS A 185 14.32 18.57 -10.46
C HIS A 185 15.00 19.89 -10.08
N ALA A 186 14.22 20.85 -9.57
CA ALA A 186 14.74 22.12 -9.07
C ALA A 186 15.70 21.91 -7.89
N GLU A 187 15.33 21.10 -6.90
CA GLU A 187 16.17 20.77 -5.74
C GLU A 187 17.43 19.99 -6.13
N LYS A 188 17.34 19.07 -7.10
CA LYS A 188 18.51 18.35 -7.61
C LYS A 188 19.49 19.27 -8.33
N THR A 189 18.98 20.25 -9.08
CA THR A 189 19.80 21.21 -9.83
C THR A 189 20.54 22.15 -8.89
N ASP A 190 19.87 22.69 -7.87
CA ASP A 190 20.49 23.58 -6.86
C ASP A 190 21.65 22.89 -6.11
N LYS A 191 21.50 21.59 -5.83
CA LYS A 191 22.53 20.78 -5.16
C LYS A 191 23.75 20.46 -6.02
N SER A 192 23.66 20.60 -7.35
CA SER A 192 24.74 20.30 -8.29
C SER A 192 25.69 21.48 -8.53
N ILE A 193 25.36 22.66 -7.99
CA ILE A 193 26.12 23.91 -8.12
C ILE A 193 27.17 24.07 -6.99
N PHE A 194 27.17 23.16 -6.01
CA PHE A 194 28.11 23.13 -4.87
C PHE A 194 28.90 21.81 -4.83
#